data_AF-A0A2G9S9S4-F1
#
_entry.id   AF-A0A2G9S9S4-F1
#
_cell.length_a   1.000
_cell.length_b   1.000
_cell.length_c   1.000
_cell.angle_alpha   90.00
_cell.angle_beta   90.00
_cell.angle_gamma   90.00
#
_symmetry.space_group_name_H-M   'P 1'
#
loop_
_entity.id
_entity.type
_entity.pdbx_description
1 polymer ?
#
loop_
_entity_poly.entity_id
_entity_poly.type
_entity_poly.pdbx_seq_one_letter_code
_entity_poly.pdbx_strand_id
1 'polypeptide(L)'
;SSSPTSSCNSQGLQILEDVKEYYGKYLKSSKDLKTNACVTPAKPIPKYILDALKEVHSEVSSRYYGCGLVVPECLENCSILDLGSGSGRDCYMLSKLVGQKGYITGVDMTDEQVEVSRKYIDYHMKKFGYQEPNINFVNGYIEDLKSAGIKDHSYDIIM
;
A
#
# COMPACT_ATOMS: atom_id res chain seq x y z
N SER A 1 -12.41 26.40 36.02
CA SER A 1 -11.71 26.54 34.72
C SER A 1 -11.80 25.21 33.98
N SER A 2 -12.78 25.10 33.07
CA SER A 2 -13.07 23.89 32.30
C SER A 2 -12.24 23.85 31.02
N SER A 3 -11.43 22.81 30.87
CA SER A 3 -10.54 22.57 29.74
C SER A 3 -11.31 22.19 28.46
N PRO A 4 -11.03 22.79 27.29
CA PRO A 4 -11.60 22.39 26.01
C PRO A 4 -10.66 21.43 25.28
N THR A 5 -10.61 20.16 25.68
CA THR A 5 -9.76 19.15 25.00
C THR A 5 -10.54 17.92 24.52
N SER A 6 -11.83 17.81 24.83
CA SER A 6 -12.61 16.58 24.57
C SER A 6 -13.23 16.48 23.17
N SER A 7 -13.64 17.57 22.52
CA SER A 7 -14.42 17.45 21.27
C SER A 7 -13.58 17.33 20.00
N CYS A 8 -12.30 17.73 20.04
CA CYS A 8 -11.41 17.67 18.89
C CYS A 8 -10.92 16.23 18.63
N ASN A 9 -10.68 15.45 19.69
CA ASN A 9 -10.30 14.03 19.59
C ASN A 9 -11.44 13.13 19.09
N SER A 10 -12.69 13.39 19.48
CA SER A 10 -13.83 12.58 19.04
C SER A 10 -14.14 12.76 17.54
N GLN A 11 -13.91 13.96 17.01
CA GLN A 11 -14.07 14.23 15.57
C GLN A 11 -12.97 13.55 14.74
N GLY A 12 -11.72 13.59 15.20
CA GLY A 12 -10.61 12.92 14.50
C GLY A 12 -10.78 11.39 14.43
N LEU A 13 -11.19 10.76 15.54
CA LEU A 13 -11.48 9.33 15.58
C LEU A 13 -12.65 8.94 14.66
N GLN A 14 -13.72 9.75 14.63
CA GLN A 14 -14.85 9.49 13.73
C GLN A 14 -14.42 9.57 12.26
N ILE A 15 -13.56 10.53 11.90
CA ILE A 15 -13.05 10.66 10.53
C ILE A 15 -12.23 9.42 10.15
N LEU A 16 -11.33 8.95 11.01
CA LEU A 16 -10.53 7.75 10.74
C LEU A 16 -11.41 6.52 10.50
N GLU A 17 -12.47 6.37 11.30
CA GLU A 17 -13.39 5.25 11.18
C GLU A 17 -14.23 5.33 9.90
N ASP A 18 -14.71 6.52 9.54
CA ASP A 18 -15.45 6.75 8.29
C ASP A 18 -14.57 6.44 7.07
N VAL A 19 -13.29 6.84 7.09
CA VAL A 19 -12.35 6.59 6.00
C VAL A 19 -12.00 5.09 5.94
N LYS A 20 -11.70 4.45 7.08
CA LYS A 20 -11.43 3.01 7.16
C LYS A 20 -12.63 2.19 6.64
N GLU A 21 -13.84 2.55 7.05
CA GLU A 21 -15.05 1.86 6.59
C GLU A 21 -15.29 2.06 5.08
N TYR A 22 -15.04 3.27 4.57
CA TYR A 22 -15.15 3.55 3.15
C TYR A 22 -14.22 2.67 2.31
N TYR A 23 -12.92 2.61 2.62
CA TYR A 23 -11.93 1.86 1.84
C TYR A 23 -11.96 0.34 2.09
N GLY A 24 -12.48 -0.12 3.23
CA GLY A 24 -12.54 -1.54 3.57
C GLY A 24 -13.85 -2.22 3.19
N LYS A 25 -14.97 -1.58 3.54
CA LYS A 25 -16.30 -2.20 3.39
C LYS A 25 -17.02 -1.73 2.14
N TYR A 26 -17.05 -0.42 1.90
CA TYR A 26 -17.90 0.14 0.85
C TYR A 26 -17.25 0.11 -0.54
N LEU A 27 -15.95 0.40 -0.62
CA LEU A 27 -15.23 0.43 -1.88
C LEU A 27 -14.85 -1.01 -2.28
N LYS A 28 -15.56 -1.57 -3.27
CA LYS A 28 -15.28 -2.92 -3.80
C LYS A 28 -14.62 -2.87 -5.17
N SER A 29 -14.87 -1.83 -5.94
CA SER A 29 -14.28 -1.59 -7.25
C SER A 29 -13.99 -0.10 -7.46
N SER A 30 -13.14 0.21 -8.44
CA SER A 30 -12.90 1.59 -8.86
C SER A 30 -14.14 2.32 -9.37
N LYS A 31 -15.25 1.61 -9.66
CA LYS A 31 -16.54 2.21 -10.00
C LYS A 31 -17.28 2.78 -8.80
N ASP A 32 -16.91 2.38 -7.59
CA ASP A 32 -17.53 2.79 -6.33
C ASP A 32 -16.87 4.07 -5.74
N LEU A 33 -15.89 4.64 -6.46
CA LEU A 33 -15.23 5.90 -6.10
C LEU A 33 -16.24 7.05 -6.16
N LYS A 34 -16.48 7.67 -5.00
CA LYS A 34 -17.44 8.78 -4.85
C LYS A 34 -16.92 10.12 -5.41
N THR A 35 -15.65 10.19 -5.81
CA THR A 35 -15.00 11.40 -6.32
C THR A 35 -14.12 11.08 -7.52
N ASN A 36 -13.95 12.05 -8.42
CA ASN A 36 -12.94 11.99 -9.49
C ASN A 36 -11.56 12.28 -8.88
N ALA A 37 -10.98 11.31 -8.17
CA ALA A 37 -9.66 11.45 -7.57
C ALA A 37 -8.54 11.30 -8.64
N CYS A 38 -7.71 12.34 -8.74
CA CYS A 38 -6.44 12.48 -9.49
C CYS A 38 -6.39 11.93 -10.93
N VAL A 39 -6.25 12.84 -11.89
CA VAL A 39 -5.81 12.56 -13.26
C VAL A 39 -4.31 12.81 -13.36
N THR A 40 -3.50 11.74 -13.27
CA THR A 40 -2.07 11.84 -13.53
C THR A 40 -1.84 11.99 -15.04
N PRO A 41 -1.06 12.97 -15.54
CA PRO A 41 -0.73 13.06 -16.96
C PRO A 41 -0.06 11.78 -17.44
N ALA A 42 -0.61 11.16 -18.49
CA ALA A 42 -0.18 9.87 -18.99
C ALA A 42 1.19 9.96 -19.70
N LYS A 43 2.28 9.86 -18.94
CA LYS A 43 3.53 9.32 -19.52
C LYS A 43 3.31 7.82 -19.76
N PRO A 44 3.74 7.27 -20.92
CA PRO A 44 3.66 5.84 -21.15
C PRO A 44 4.42 5.09 -20.05
N ILE A 45 3.75 4.13 -19.41
CA ILE A 45 4.38 3.29 -18.39
C ILE A 45 5.47 2.45 -19.08
N PRO A 46 6.73 2.49 -18.62
CA PRO A 46 7.81 1.64 -19.13
C PRO A 46 7.44 0.15 -19.17
N LYS A 47 7.90 -0.57 -20.19
CA LYS A 47 7.55 -1.98 -20.41
C LYS A 47 7.86 -2.89 -19.22
N TYR A 48 9.02 -2.71 -18.58
CA TYR A 48 9.42 -3.55 -17.45
C TYR A 48 8.47 -3.42 -16.25
N ILE A 49 7.88 -2.24 -16.06
CA ILE A 49 6.88 -1.98 -15.02
C ILE A 49 5.55 -2.66 -15.39
N LEU A 50 5.13 -2.55 -16.65
CA LEU A 50 3.93 -3.24 -17.14
C LEU A 50 4.05 -4.75 -17.00
N ASP A 51 5.23 -5.31 -17.28
CA ASP A 51 5.47 -6.75 -17.16
C ASP A 51 5.44 -7.19 -15.69
N ALA A 52 6.01 -6.41 -14.76
CA ALA A 52 5.89 -6.67 -13.32
C ALA A 52 4.43 -6.60 -12.84
N LEU A 53 3.65 -5.58 -13.28
CA LEU A 53 2.24 -5.45 -12.94
C LEU A 53 1.39 -6.64 -13.40
N LYS A 54 1.70 -7.23 -14.57
CA LYS A 54 0.99 -8.42 -15.08
C LYS A 54 1.24 -9.67 -14.25
N GLU A 55 2.31 -9.71 -13.47
CA GLU A 55 2.59 -10.83 -12.57
C GLU A 55 1.87 -10.72 -11.22
N VAL A 56 1.27 -9.56 -10.92
CA VAL A 56 0.50 -9.34 -9.68
C VAL A 56 -0.83 -10.10 -9.73
N HIS A 57 -1.17 -10.77 -8.64
CA HIS A 57 -2.41 -11.52 -8.52
C HIS A 57 -3.65 -10.66 -8.83
N SER A 58 -4.64 -11.23 -9.51
CA SER A 58 -5.82 -10.49 -9.98
C SER A 58 -6.68 -9.93 -8.85
N GLU A 59 -6.85 -10.67 -7.74
CA GLU A 59 -7.57 -10.17 -6.55
C GLU A 59 -6.87 -8.98 -5.89
N VAL A 60 -5.53 -8.97 -5.89
CA VAL A 60 -4.77 -7.81 -5.41
C VAL A 60 -5.02 -6.63 -6.35
N SER A 61 -4.88 -6.84 -7.66
CA SER A 61 -5.03 -5.77 -8.65
C SER A 61 -6.44 -5.19 -8.74
N SER A 62 -7.49 -6.00 -8.53
CA SER A 62 -8.89 -5.57 -8.67
C SER A 62 -9.36 -4.65 -7.53
N ARG A 63 -8.64 -4.64 -6.40
CA ARG A 63 -8.90 -3.77 -5.24
C ARG A 63 -8.00 -2.53 -5.20
N TYR A 64 -7.38 -2.18 -6.32
CA TYR A 64 -6.59 -0.96 -6.43
C TYR A 64 -7.50 0.25 -6.71
N TYR A 65 -7.35 1.28 -5.88
CA TYR A 65 -8.16 2.51 -5.95
C TYR A 65 -7.30 3.78 -6.07
N GLY A 66 -5.99 3.60 -6.31
CA GLY A 66 -5.06 4.69 -6.54
C GLY A 66 -5.21 5.34 -7.92
N CYS A 67 -4.54 6.49 -8.09
CA CYS A 67 -4.74 7.40 -9.21
C CYS A 67 -3.50 7.57 -10.12
N GLY A 68 -2.41 6.85 -9.83
CA GLY A 68 -1.16 6.98 -10.54
C GLY A 68 -0.14 5.96 -10.04
N LEU A 69 0.80 5.61 -10.92
CA LEU A 69 1.90 4.72 -10.60
C LEU A 69 3.19 5.54 -10.53
N VAL A 70 3.75 5.66 -9.33
CA VAL A 70 5.06 6.28 -9.13
C VAL A 70 6.07 5.16 -8.96
N VAL A 71 6.99 5.02 -9.91
CA VAL A 71 8.09 4.06 -9.81
C VAL A 71 9.39 4.84 -9.86
N PRO A 72 10.12 4.95 -8.74
CA PRO A 72 11.45 5.54 -8.73
C PRO A 72 12.40 4.77 -9.65
N GLU A 73 13.42 5.45 -10.15
CA GLU A 73 14.51 4.78 -10.85
C GLU A 73 15.49 4.15 -9.83
N CYS A 74 16.33 3.22 -10.28
CA CYS A 74 17.39 2.61 -9.45
C CYS A 74 16.90 1.87 -8.19
N LEU A 75 15.86 1.03 -8.33
CA LEU A 75 15.24 0.30 -7.22
C LEU A 75 16.00 -0.93 -6.71
N GLU A 76 17.02 -1.40 -7.42
CA GLU A 76 17.66 -2.68 -7.10
C GLU A 76 18.18 -2.70 -5.65
N ASN A 77 17.73 -3.70 -4.89
CA ASN A 77 18.07 -3.91 -3.49
C ASN A 77 17.58 -2.81 -2.50
N CYS A 78 16.75 -1.85 -2.93
CA CYS A 78 16.20 -0.84 -2.04
C CYS A 78 15.20 -1.41 -1.03
N SER A 79 15.13 -0.78 0.13
CA SER A 79 14.06 -0.94 1.11
C SER A 79 13.03 0.18 0.95
N ILE A 80 11.77 -0.16 0.67
CA ILE A 80 10.70 0.79 0.35
C ILE A 80 9.56 0.67 1.36
N LEU A 81 9.05 1.81 1.81
CA LEU A 81 7.82 1.94 2.61
C LEU A 81 6.71 2.53 1.72
N ASP A 82 5.58 1.84 1.61
CA ASP A 82 4.39 2.26 0.84
C ASP A 82 3.25 2.61 1.80
N LEU A 83 2.86 3.89 1.82
CA LEU A 83 1.88 4.45 2.74
C LEU A 83 0.48 4.46 2.09
N GLY A 84 -0.46 3.72 2.67
CA GLY A 84 -1.77 3.49 2.05
C GLY A 84 -1.69 2.41 0.96
N SER A 85 -0.93 1.35 1.24
CA SER A 85 -0.62 0.26 0.31
C SER A 85 -1.84 -0.52 -0.21
N GLY A 86 -3.01 -0.39 0.43
CA GLY A 86 -4.23 -1.09 0.07
C GLY A 86 -4.03 -2.60 0.01
N SER A 87 -4.55 -3.22 -1.06
CA SER A 87 -4.40 -4.65 -1.34
C SER A 87 -2.98 -5.06 -1.75
N GLY A 88 -2.06 -4.10 -1.91
CA GLY A 88 -0.64 -4.33 -2.17
C GLY A 88 -0.24 -4.39 -3.65
N ARG A 89 -1.04 -3.88 -4.59
CA ARG A 89 -0.70 -3.91 -6.03
C ARG A 89 0.68 -3.35 -6.33
N ASP A 90 0.94 -2.12 -5.87
CA ASP A 90 2.18 -1.41 -6.17
C ASP A 90 3.33 -2.02 -5.36
N CYS A 91 3.09 -2.32 -4.09
CA CYS A 91 3.93 -3.16 -3.23
C CYS A 91 4.46 -4.45 -3.92
N TYR A 92 3.59 -5.28 -4.51
CA TYR A 92 4.01 -6.53 -5.17
C TYR A 92 4.77 -6.30 -6.47
N MET A 93 4.37 -5.29 -7.24
CA MET A 93 5.13 -4.87 -8.42
C MET A 93 6.54 -4.41 -7.99
N LEU A 94 6.66 -3.57 -6.96
CA LEU A 94 7.94 -3.10 -6.44
C LEU A 94 8.77 -4.25 -5.87
N SER A 95 8.17 -5.21 -5.16
CA SER A 95 8.83 -6.41 -4.65
C SER A 95 9.55 -7.18 -5.77
N LYS A 96 8.96 -7.24 -6.97
CA LYS A 96 9.63 -7.80 -8.16
C LYS A 96 10.77 -6.90 -8.66
N LEU A 97 10.58 -5.59 -8.68
CA LEU A 97 11.54 -4.61 -9.24
C LEU A 97 12.78 -4.41 -8.35
N VAL A 98 12.62 -4.41 -7.02
CA VAL A 98 13.74 -4.32 -6.08
C VAL A 98 14.56 -5.60 -6.02
N GLY A 99 14.00 -6.73 -6.47
CA GLY A 99 14.64 -8.03 -6.44
C GLY A 99 14.66 -8.69 -5.05
N GLN A 100 15.15 -9.93 -4.99
CA GLN A 100 15.09 -10.76 -3.77
C GLN A 100 15.82 -10.16 -2.56
N LYS A 101 16.80 -9.28 -2.79
CA LYS A 101 17.58 -8.63 -1.72
C LYS A 101 17.03 -7.27 -1.30
N GLY A 102 16.12 -6.67 -2.07
CA GLY A 102 15.38 -5.49 -1.65
C GLY A 102 14.27 -5.88 -0.69
N TYR A 103 13.55 -4.89 -0.16
CA TYR A 103 12.48 -5.16 0.80
C TYR A 103 11.34 -4.16 0.70
N ILE A 104 10.10 -4.63 0.77
CA ILE A 104 8.92 -3.78 0.72
C ILE A 104 8.15 -3.87 2.04
N THR A 105 7.73 -2.73 2.58
CA THR A 105 6.74 -2.68 3.67
C THR A 105 5.55 -1.85 3.21
N GLY A 106 4.37 -2.47 3.14
CA GLY A 106 3.12 -1.74 2.94
C GLY A 106 2.45 -1.45 4.28
N VAL A 107 2.01 -0.21 4.50
CA VAL A 107 1.17 0.17 5.64
C VAL A 107 -0.21 0.53 5.14
N ASP A 108 -1.25 -0.03 5.75
CA ASP A 108 -2.63 0.37 5.49
C ASP A 108 -3.46 0.20 6.77
N MET A 109 -4.42 1.10 7.01
CA MET A 109 -5.26 1.06 8.21
C MET A 109 -6.43 0.07 8.10
N THR A 110 -6.66 -0.48 6.91
CA THR A 110 -7.86 -1.24 6.56
C THR A 110 -7.62 -2.74 6.66
N ASP A 111 -8.32 -3.41 7.58
CA ASP A 111 -8.14 -4.85 7.85
C ASP A 111 -8.42 -5.69 6.61
N GLU A 112 -9.49 -5.38 5.87
CA GLU A 112 -9.91 -6.10 4.68
C GLU A 112 -8.91 -6.00 3.52
N GLN A 113 -8.15 -4.90 3.47
CA GLN A 113 -7.11 -4.71 2.47
C GLN A 113 -5.85 -5.47 2.88
N VAL A 114 -5.38 -5.26 4.11
CA VAL A 114 -4.18 -5.94 4.64
C VAL A 114 -4.34 -7.45 4.64
N GLU A 115 -5.54 -7.98 4.89
CA GLU A 115 -5.82 -9.42 4.80
C GLU A 115 -5.58 -9.95 3.37
N VAL A 116 -6.09 -9.24 2.34
CA VAL A 116 -5.83 -9.59 0.94
C VAL A 116 -4.35 -9.49 0.61
N SER A 117 -3.69 -8.43 1.06
CA SER A 117 -2.25 -8.22 0.85
C SER A 117 -1.46 -9.39 1.42
N ARG A 118 -1.69 -9.78 2.68
CA ARG A 118 -0.99 -10.90 3.34
C ARG A 118 -1.30 -12.27 2.72
N LYS A 119 -2.56 -12.50 2.31
CA LYS A 119 -3.02 -13.76 1.67
C LYS A 119 -2.18 -14.16 0.46
N TYR A 120 -1.64 -13.19 -0.28
CA TYR A 120 -0.93 -13.44 -1.54
C TYR A 120 0.60 -13.40 -1.45
N ILE A 121 1.19 -13.37 -0.25
CA ILE A 121 2.66 -13.31 -0.09
C ILE A 121 3.30 -14.56 -0.72
N ASP A 122 2.85 -15.75 -0.32
CA ASP A 122 3.36 -17.03 -0.84
C ASP A 122 3.16 -17.17 -2.35
N TYR A 123 2.07 -16.63 -2.89
CA TYR A 123 1.79 -16.64 -4.32
C TYR A 123 2.88 -15.87 -5.07
N HIS A 124 3.13 -14.63 -4.67
CA HIS A 124 4.11 -13.77 -5.34
C HIS A 124 5.54 -14.24 -5.12
N MET A 125 5.87 -14.75 -3.92
CA MET A 125 7.17 -15.37 -3.66
C MET A 125 7.45 -16.51 -4.64
N LYS A 126 6.49 -17.43 -4.83
CA LYS A 126 6.60 -18.52 -5.81
C LYS A 126 6.64 -18.01 -7.25
N LYS A 127 5.79 -17.03 -7.58
CA LYS A 127 5.73 -16.42 -8.92
C LYS A 127 7.05 -15.76 -9.32
N PHE A 128 7.75 -15.16 -8.36
CA PHE A 128 9.00 -14.44 -8.58
C PHE A 128 10.24 -15.31 -8.39
N GLY A 129 10.08 -16.54 -7.89
CA GLY A 129 11.17 -17.49 -7.66
C GLY A 129 12.02 -17.17 -6.43
N TYR A 130 11.43 -16.51 -5.43
CA TYR A 130 12.13 -16.16 -4.18
C TYR A 130 12.04 -17.31 -3.17
N GLN A 131 13.11 -17.47 -2.39
CA GLN A 131 13.16 -18.49 -1.33
C GLN A 131 12.48 -18.03 -0.04
N GLU A 132 12.51 -16.71 0.19
CA GLU A 132 11.95 -16.05 1.37
C GLU A 132 11.16 -14.81 0.90
N PRO A 133 10.14 -14.37 1.65
CA PRO A 133 9.39 -13.18 1.32
C PRO A 133 10.26 -11.93 1.49
N ASN A 134 10.31 -11.09 0.45
CA ASN A 134 10.96 -9.78 0.49
C ASN A 134 9.94 -8.64 0.72
N ILE A 135 8.79 -8.98 1.30
CA ILE A 135 7.67 -8.05 1.50
C ILE A 135 6.92 -8.37 2.79
N ASN A 136 6.45 -7.33 3.47
CA ASN A 136 5.57 -7.44 4.62
C ASN A 136 4.46 -6.36 4.56
N PHE A 137 3.31 -6.65 5.17
CA PHE A 137 2.20 -5.71 5.28
C PHE A 137 1.83 -5.48 6.74
N VAL A 138 1.73 -4.21 7.12
CA VAL A 138 1.44 -3.73 8.46
C VAL A 138 0.05 -3.10 8.47
N ASN A 139 -0.78 -3.53 9.42
CA ASN A 139 -2.03 -2.83 9.70
C ASN A 139 -1.73 -1.69 10.66
N GLY A 140 -1.92 -0.45 10.23
CA GLY A 140 -1.57 0.72 11.03
C GLY A 140 -1.91 2.03 10.36
N TYR A 141 -1.91 3.10 11.15
CA TYR A 141 -2.15 4.45 10.69
C TYR A 141 -0.84 5.07 10.18
N ILE A 142 -0.89 5.72 9.01
CA ILE A 142 0.28 6.36 8.40
C ILE A 142 0.74 7.58 9.21
N GLU A 143 -0.15 8.16 10.01
CA GLU A 143 0.09 9.26 10.94
C GLU A 143 0.87 8.83 12.20
N ASP A 144 0.93 7.52 12.50
CA ASP A 144 1.64 6.96 13.66
C ASP A 144 2.44 5.69 13.29
N LEU A 145 3.45 5.89 12.44
CA LEU A 145 4.36 4.84 11.98
C LEU A 145 5.11 4.14 13.13
N LYS A 146 5.36 4.86 14.22
CA LYS A 146 6.04 4.30 15.40
C LYS A 146 5.17 3.23 16.06
N SER A 147 3.89 3.50 16.28
CA SER A 147 2.95 2.50 16.79
C SER A 147 2.70 1.37 15.80
N ALA A 148 2.81 1.63 14.49
CA ALA A 148 2.79 0.61 13.45
C ALA A 148 4.07 -0.27 13.43
N GLY A 149 5.08 0.03 14.25
CA GLY A 149 6.31 -0.76 14.35
C GLY A 149 7.34 -0.50 13.25
N ILE A 150 7.18 0.60 12.52
CA ILE A 150 8.13 1.07 11.51
C ILE A 150 9.33 1.69 12.23
N LYS A 151 10.53 1.30 11.83
CA LYS A 151 11.77 1.73 12.47
C LYS A 151 12.31 3.02 11.85
N ASP A 152 12.99 3.81 12.67
CA ASP A 152 13.71 4.99 12.18
C ASP A 152 14.87 4.57 11.26
N HIS A 153 15.13 5.35 10.22
CA HIS A 153 16.27 5.18 9.31
C HIS A 153 16.39 3.78 8.67
N SER A 154 15.28 3.11 8.40
CA SER A 154 15.28 1.73 7.85
C SER A 154 14.82 1.60 6.39
N TYR A 155 14.48 2.71 5.72
CA TYR A 155 13.98 2.70 4.35
C TYR A 155 14.74 3.72 3.50
N ASP A 156 15.04 3.32 2.26
CA ASP A 156 15.70 4.18 1.27
C ASP A 156 14.68 5.11 0.60
N ILE A 157 13.45 4.64 0.43
CA ILE A 157 12.38 5.30 -0.32
C ILE A 157 11.06 5.18 0.44
N ILE A 158 10.27 6.26 0.44
CA ILE A 158 8.89 6.30 0.93
C ILE A 158 7.99 6.69 -0.23
N MET A 159 6.88 5.96 -0.40
CA MET A 159 5.84 6.17 -1.41
C MET A 159 4.49 6.44 -0.77
#